data_AF-A0A2J6N420-F1
#
_entry.id   AF-A0A2J6N420-F1
#
_cell.length_a   1.000
_cell.length_b   1.000
_cell.length_c   1.000
_cell.angle_alpha   90.00
_cell.angle_beta   90.00
_cell.angle_gamma   90.00
#
_symmetry.space_group_name_H-M   'P 1'
#
loop_
_entity.id
_entity.type
_entity.pdbx_description
1 polymer ?
#
loop_
_entity_poly.entity_id
_entity_poly.type
_entity_poly.pdbx_seq_one_letter_code
_entity_poly.pdbx_strand_id
1 'polypeptide(L)'
;MEDAQSKDEEIVNEKIKVVLDDALSCAFCGNCEWVCPTLKIKKNRIYGPRGRITAILNFVRENVLTDGAVDAIFTCLQCGACVTQCPANIRIDEDVRTVKSYLINKNML
;
A
#
# COMPACT_ATOMS: atom_id res chain seq x y z
N MET A 1 -18.47 25.43 12.33
CA MET A 1 -17.06 25.40 11.87
C MET A 1 -16.27 24.25 12.50
N GLU A 2 -16.92 23.34 13.24
CA GLU A 2 -16.31 22.18 13.89
C GLU A 2 -16.49 20.86 13.10
N ASP A 3 -17.07 20.91 11.89
CA ASP A 3 -17.63 19.74 11.21
C ASP A 3 -16.78 19.19 10.04
N ALA A 4 -15.74 19.91 9.61
CA ALA A 4 -14.92 19.50 8.46
C ALA A 4 -13.76 18.57 8.85
N GLN A 5 -13.06 18.89 9.96
CA GLN A 5 -11.92 18.11 10.44
C GLN A 5 -12.29 16.70 10.92
N SER A 6 -13.46 16.54 11.54
CA SER A 6 -13.98 15.24 11.98
C SER A 6 -14.32 14.34 10.80
N LYS A 7 -14.90 14.91 9.75
CA LYS A 7 -15.27 14.19 8.53
C LYS A 7 -14.05 13.73 7.73
N ASP A 8 -13.01 14.56 7.67
CA ASP A 8 -11.76 14.21 6.99
C ASP A 8 -11.05 13.02 7.67
N GLU A 9 -11.05 12.98 9.01
CA GLU A 9 -10.45 11.88 9.76
C GLU A 9 -11.26 10.58 9.63
N GLU A 10 -12.59 10.66 9.59
CA GLU A 10 -13.46 9.52 9.31
C GLU A 10 -13.17 8.90 7.92
N ILE A 11 -13.04 9.74 6.89
CA ILE A 11 -12.71 9.29 5.53
C ILE A 11 -11.34 8.60 5.48
N VAL A 12 -10.35 9.13 6.21
CA VAL A 12 -9.02 8.52 6.29
C VAL A 12 -9.10 7.14 6.94
N ASN A 13 -9.84 7.01 8.05
CA ASN A 13 -10.01 5.74 8.75
C ASN A 13 -10.73 4.70 7.88
N GLU A 14 -11.74 5.10 7.12
CA GLU A 14 -12.44 4.22 6.17
C GLU A 14 -11.48 3.71 5.09
N LYS A 15 -10.66 4.58 4.51
CA LYS A 15 -9.66 4.17 3.51
C LYS A 15 -8.61 3.23 4.09
N ILE A 16 -8.12 3.47 5.31
CA ILE A 16 -7.17 2.58 5.97
C ILE A 16 -7.78 1.20 6.25
N LYS A 17 -9.07 1.15 6.58
CA LYS A 17 -9.80 -0.11 6.72
C LYS A 17 -9.85 -0.89 5.41
N VAL A 18 -10.17 -0.23 4.29
CA VAL A 18 -10.13 -0.87 2.96
C VAL A 18 -8.75 -1.44 2.65
N VAL A 19 -7.69 -0.66 2.92
CA VAL A 19 -6.30 -1.11 2.75
C VAL A 19 -5.99 -2.36 3.56
N LEU A 20 -6.49 -2.44 4.80
CA LEU A 20 -6.31 -3.61 5.65
C LEU A 20 -7.03 -4.84 5.07
N ASP A 21 -8.28 -4.68 4.65
CA ASP A 21 -9.09 -5.76 4.07
C ASP A 21 -8.46 -6.30 2.77
N ASP A 22 -7.95 -5.41 1.91
CA ASP A 22 -7.22 -5.74 0.68
C ASP A 22 -5.92 -6.50 1.00
N ALA A 23 -5.15 -6.04 1.99
CA ALA A 23 -3.92 -6.69 2.41
C ALA A 23 -4.16 -8.09 2.98
N LEU A 24 -5.23 -8.28 3.76
CA LEU A 24 -5.64 -9.59 4.30
C LEU A 24 -6.18 -10.54 3.22
N SER A 25 -6.72 -10.01 2.12
CA SER A 25 -7.23 -10.79 0.99
C SER A 25 -6.13 -11.31 0.05
N CYS A 26 -4.88 -10.90 0.25
CA CYS A 26 -3.76 -11.33 -0.58
C CYS A 26 -3.44 -12.82 -0.41
N ALA A 27 -3.72 -13.61 -1.45
CA ALA A 27 -3.42 -15.05 -1.48
C ALA A 27 -1.93 -15.39 -1.76
N PHE A 28 -1.04 -14.39 -1.79
CA PHE A 28 0.38 -14.56 -2.11
C PHE A 28 0.70 -15.28 -3.44
N CYS A 29 -0.22 -15.31 -4.41
CA CYS A 29 -0.08 -16.07 -5.67
C CYS A 29 1.06 -15.60 -6.59
N GLY A 30 1.45 -14.32 -6.53
CA GLY A 30 2.58 -13.77 -7.27
C GLY A 30 2.31 -13.27 -8.71
N ASN A 31 1.07 -13.35 -9.21
CA ASN A 31 0.71 -12.84 -10.56
C ASN A 31 1.07 -11.36 -10.75
N CYS A 32 0.88 -10.55 -9.70
CA CYS A 32 1.19 -9.13 -9.71
C CYS A 32 2.71 -8.83 -9.77
N GLU A 33 3.57 -9.75 -9.35
CA GLU A 33 5.02 -9.52 -9.23
C GLU A 33 5.68 -9.35 -10.61
N TRP A 34 5.33 -10.22 -11.55
CA TRP A 34 5.98 -10.28 -12.87
C TRP A 34 5.73 -9.04 -13.74
N VAL A 35 4.61 -8.36 -13.51
CA VAL A 35 4.24 -7.13 -14.22
C VAL A 35 4.76 -5.87 -13.56
N CYS A 36 5.41 -5.96 -12.39
CA CYS A 36 5.89 -4.79 -11.67
C CYS A 36 7.21 -4.25 -12.23
N PRO A 37 7.25 -3.01 -12.76
CA PRO A 37 8.49 -2.44 -13.31
C PRO A 37 9.53 -2.18 -12.21
N THR A 38 9.11 -1.72 -11.02
CA THR A 38 10.04 -1.45 -9.91
C THR A 38 10.75 -2.74 -9.48
N LEU A 39 10.02 -3.86 -9.36
CA LEU A 39 10.61 -5.14 -9.00
C LEU A 39 11.63 -5.61 -10.05
N LYS A 40 11.30 -5.47 -11.34
CA LYS A 40 12.19 -5.84 -12.45
C LYS A 40 13.53 -5.12 -12.39
N ILE A 41 13.53 -3.84 -12.02
CA ILE A 41 14.75 -3.02 -11.92
C ILE A 41 15.49 -3.28 -10.60
N LYS A 42 14.79 -3.23 -9.47
CA LYS A 42 15.41 -3.35 -8.14
C LYS A 42 15.88 -4.78 -7.82
N LYS A 43 15.28 -5.80 -8.45
CA LYS A 43 15.57 -7.24 -8.25
C LYS A 43 15.51 -7.70 -6.79
N ASN A 44 14.75 -6.99 -5.95
CA ASN A 44 14.52 -7.33 -4.55
C ASN A 44 13.00 -7.30 -4.29
N ARG A 45 12.48 -8.39 -3.72
CA ARG A 45 11.04 -8.64 -3.55
C ARG A 45 10.33 -7.60 -2.69
N ILE A 46 11.04 -6.91 -1.78
CA ILE A 46 10.45 -5.85 -0.97
C ILE A 46 9.85 -4.73 -1.84
N TYR A 47 10.46 -4.46 -3.01
CA TYR A 47 10.01 -3.44 -3.97
C TYR A 47 8.88 -3.91 -4.90
N GLY A 48 8.50 -5.18 -4.83
CA GLY A 48 7.39 -5.73 -5.60
C GLY A 48 6.02 -5.46 -4.95
N PRO A 49 4.91 -5.73 -5.65
CA PRO A 49 3.57 -5.46 -5.14
C PRO A 49 3.27 -6.25 -3.86
N ARG A 50 3.71 -7.51 -3.74
CA ARG A 50 3.51 -8.27 -2.49
C ARG A 50 4.37 -7.74 -1.36
N GLY A 51 5.61 -7.36 -1.61
CA GLY A 51 6.47 -6.71 -0.62
C GLY A 51 5.84 -5.43 -0.06
N ARG A 52 5.21 -4.64 -0.92
CA ARG A 52 4.43 -3.44 -0.52
C ARG A 52 3.20 -3.80 0.30
N ILE A 53 2.41 -4.79 -0.11
CA ILE A 53 1.26 -5.25 0.67
C ILE A 53 1.69 -5.75 2.06
N THR A 54 2.80 -6.50 2.17
CA THR A 54 3.35 -6.92 3.46
C THR A 54 3.82 -5.73 4.30
N ALA A 55 4.50 -4.76 3.70
CA ALA A 55 4.92 -3.53 4.38
C ALA A 55 3.72 -2.74 4.92
N ILE A 56 2.69 -2.59 4.09
CA ILE A 56 1.43 -1.93 4.44
C ILE A 56 0.70 -2.69 5.56
N LEU A 57 0.61 -4.01 5.48
CA LEU A 57 -0.04 -4.84 6.50
C LEU A 57 0.64 -4.68 7.87
N ASN A 58 1.98 -4.75 7.90
CA ASN A 58 2.76 -4.59 9.11
C ASN A 58 2.59 -3.18 9.70
N PHE A 59 2.54 -2.17 8.84
CA PHE A 59 2.30 -0.80 9.26
C PHE A 59 0.89 -0.64 9.86
N VAL A 60 -0.15 -1.07 9.15
CA VAL A 60 -1.55 -0.84 9.58
C VAL A 60 -1.92 -1.68 10.81
N ARG A 61 -1.41 -2.92 10.93
CA ARG A 61 -1.74 -3.80 12.07
C ARG A 61 -0.86 -3.57 13.29
N GLU A 62 0.45 -3.45 13.09
CA GLU A 62 1.44 -3.49 14.17
C GLU A 62 2.13 -2.15 14.39
N ASN A 63 1.80 -1.11 13.60
CA ASN A 63 2.49 0.17 13.58
C ASN A 63 4.01 0.03 13.33
N VAL A 64 4.39 -1.00 12.56
CA VAL A 64 5.80 -1.29 12.22
C VAL A 64 6.10 -0.77 10.82
N LEU A 65 6.99 0.23 10.74
CA LEU A 65 7.45 0.82 9.49
C LEU A 65 8.98 0.92 9.50
N THR A 66 9.65 0.15 8.65
CA THR A 66 11.12 0.18 8.50
C THR A 66 11.53 1.08 7.34
N ASP A 67 12.77 1.56 7.33
CA ASP A 67 13.29 2.37 6.22
C ASP A 67 13.14 1.66 4.87
N GLY A 68 13.35 0.34 4.84
CA GLY A 68 13.14 -0.48 3.64
C GLY A 68 11.67 -0.57 3.22
N ALA A 69 10.74 -0.61 4.18
CA ALA A 69 9.31 -0.56 3.90
C ALA A 69 8.89 0.81 3.34
N VAL A 70 9.40 1.90 3.92
CA VAL A 70 9.20 3.26 3.40
C VAL A 70 9.73 3.36 1.97
N ASP A 71 10.99 3.00 1.72
CA ASP A 71 11.57 3.05 0.37
C ASP A 71 10.77 2.18 -0.63
N ALA A 72 10.32 1.00 -0.22
CA ALA A 72 9.50 0.13 -1.06
C ALA A 72 8.14 0.76 -1.42
N ILE A 73 7.46 1.39 -0.47
CA ILE A 73 6.20 2.10 -0.67
C ILE A 73 6.43 3.31 -1.59
N PHE A 74 7.45 4.12 -1.32
CA PHE A 74 7.71 5.38 -2.02
C PHE A 74 8.25 5.20 -3.44
N THR A 75 8.95 4.10 -3.72
CA THR A 75 9.39 3.73 -5.08
C THR A 75 8.28 3.16 -5.98
N CYS A 76 7.05 3.01 -5.46
CA CYS A 76 5.90 2.64 -6.27
C CYS A 76 5.53 3.75 -7.25
N LEU A 77 5.54 3.42 -8.54
CA LEU A 77 5.11 4.32 -9.63
C LEU A 77 3.58 4.45 -9.73
N GLN A 78 2.82 3.64 -8.99
CA GLN A 78 1.35 3.61 -9.03
C GLN A 78 0.79 3.42 -10.47
N CYS A 79 1.49 2.63 -11.28
CA CYS A 79 1.14 2.38 -12.69
C CYS A 79 -0.08 1.45 -12.91
N GLY A 80 -0.64 0.84 -11.86
CA GLY A 80 -1.82 -0.04 -11.96
C GLY A 80 -1.59 -1.41 -12.60
N ALA A 81 -0.39 -1.73 -13.11
CA ALA A 81 -0.11 -3.01 -13.76
C ALA A 81 -0.40 -4.23 -12.88
N CYS A 82 -0.15 -4.13 -11.57
CA CYS A 82 -0.41 -5.19 -10.62
C CYS A 82 -1.90 -5.48 -10.40
N VAL A 83 -2.78 -4.48 -10.56
CA VAL A 83 -4.22 -4.63 -10.33
C VAL A 83 -4.85 -5.54 -11.37
N THR A 84 -4.52 -5.32 -12.65
CA THR A 84 -5.09 -6.09 -13.77
C THR A 84 -4.74 -7.57 -13.69
N GLN A 85 -3.68 -7.92 -12.96
CA GLN A 85 -3.22 -9.30 -12.79
C GLN A 85 -3.69 -9.93 -11.48
N CYS A 86 -4.30 -9.18 -10.58
CA CYS A 86 -4.65 -9.69 -9.25
C CYS A 86 -5.97 -10.48 -9.32
N PRO A 87 -5.95 -11.81 -9.09
CA PRO A 87 -7.18 -12.61 -9.13
C PRO A 87 -8.13 -12.29 -7.96
N ALA A 88 -7.61 -11.70 -6.89
CA ALA A 88 -8.38 -11.23 -5.74
C ALA A 88 -8.89 -9.78 -5.92
N ASN A 89 -8.66 -9.16 -7.08
CA ASN A 89 -9.13 -7.82 -7.42
C ASN A 89 -8.65 -6.69 -6.47
N ILE A 90 -7.52 -6.90 -5.80
CA ILE A 90 -6.88 -5.94 -4.87
C ILE A 90 -6.37 -4.71 -5.62
N ARG A 91 -6.68 -3.52 -5.11
CA ARG A 91 -6.29 -2.22 -5.71
C ARG A 91 -4.94 -1.73 -5.15
N ILE A 92 -3.88 -2.52 -5.34
CA ILE A 92 -2.54 -2.29 -4.75
C ILE A 92 -1.97 -0.89 -5.08
N ASP A 93 -2.30 -0.32 -6.24
CA ASP A 93 -1.90 1.04 -6.62
C ASP A 93 -2.56 2.12 -5.74
N GLU A 94 -3.84 1.94 -5.40
CA GLU A 94 -4.60 2.79 -4.48
C GLU A 94 -4.20 2.54 -3.02
N ASP A 95 -3.94 1.30 -2.62
CA ASP A 95 -3.48 1.01 -1.25
C ASP A 95 -2.19 1.75 -0.95
N VAL A 96 -1.24 1.64 -1.88
CA VAL A 96 0.02 2.37 -1.80
C VAL A 96 -0.21 3.88 -1.83
N ARG A 97 -1.15 4.39 -2.65
CA ARG A 97 -1.48 5.83 -2.66
C ARG A 97 -1.97 6.27 -1.28
N THR A 98 -2.92 5.54 -0.73
CA THR A 98 -3.57 5.84 0.55
C THR A 98 -2.54 5.87 1.66
N VAL A 99 -1.67 4.87 1.73
CA VAL A 99 -0.62 4.80 2.77
C VAL A 99 0.42 5.90 2.59
N LYS A 100 0.85 6.21 1.35
CA LYS A 100 1.73 7.37 1.11
C LYS A 100 1.11 8.67 1.64
N SER A 101 -0.14 8.95 1.29
CA SER A 101 -0.85 10.14 1.75
C SER A 101 -1.00 10.17 3.27
N TYR A 102 -1.29 9.03 3.90
CA TYR A 102 -1.37 8.91 5.36
C TYR A 102 -0.04 9.28 6.02
N LEU A 103 1.06 8.67 5.57
CA LEU A 103 2.40 8.89 6.14
C LEU A 103 2.86 10.35 6.00
N ILE A 104 2.59 10.98 4.84
CA ILE A 104 2.91 12.39 4.61
C ILE A 104 2.08 13.29 5.52
N ASN A 105 0.75 13.10 5.56
CA ASN A 105 -0.15 13.99 6.29
C ASN A 105 -0.04 13.87 7.81
N LYS A 106 0.33 12.68 8.32
CA LYS A 106 0.61 12.46 9.75
C LYS A 106 2.09 12.71 10.11
N ASN A 107 2.90 13.19 9.16
CA ASN A 107 4.29 13.58 9.34
C ASN A 107 5.18 12.45 9.94
N MET A 108 5.03 11.25 9.39
CA MET A 108 5.69 10.00 9.85
C MET A 108 6.93 9.63 9.02
N LEU A 109 7.53 10.61 8.32
CA LEU A 109 8.70 10.47 7.46
C LEU A 109 9.82 11.41 7.90
#